data_AF-A0A3P1C9I8-F1
#
_entry.id   AF-A0A3P1C9I8-F1
#
_cell.length_a   1.000
_cell.length_b   1.000
_cell.length_c   1.000
_cell.angle_alpha   90.00
_cell.angle_beta   90.00
_cell.angle_gamma   90.00
#
_symmetry.space_group_name_H-M   'P 1'
#
loop_
_entity.id
_entity.type
_entity.pdbx_description
1 polymer ?
#
loop_
_entity_poly.entity_id
_entity_poly.type
_entity_poly.pdbx_seq_one_letter_code
_entity_poly.pdbx_strand_id
1 'polypeptide(L)' 'MEKLVDTGRQRKTSLRSVVNAIRWLAQTGSQWRNLSTHFPAWQTVYY' A
#
# COMPACT_ATOMS: atom_id res chain seq x y z
N MET A 1 -4.82 13.98 8.36
CA MET A 1 -4.38 13.51 7.03
C MET A 1 -2.95 13.98 6.83
N GLU A 2 -1.99 13.06 6.80
CA GLU A 2 -0.57 13.38 6.66
C GLU A 2 -0.28 13.90 5.25
N LYS A 3 0.42 15.04 5.15
CA LYS A 3 0.76 15.70 3.88
C LYS A 3 1.77 14.83 3.12
N LEU A 4 1.33 14.20 2.04
CA LEU A 4 2.16 13.36 1.19
C LEU A 4 2.99 14.26 0.28
N VAL A 5 4.31 14.19 0.43
CA VAL A 5 5.37 14.89 -0.31
C VAL A 5 4.93 15.45 -1.67
N ASP A 6 5.12 16.76 -1.83
CA ASP A 6 4.78 17.55 -3.01
C ASP A 6 5.69 17.18 -4.18
N THR A 7 5.18 16.37 -5.11
CA THR A 7 5.84 16.06 -6.38
C THR A 7 4.81 16.09 -7.50
N GLY A 8 4.07 17.20 -7.63
CA GLY A 8 3.17 17.50 -8.76
C GLY A 8 1.95 16.57 -9.00
N ARG A 9 2.00 15.32 -8.54
CA ARG A 9 0.97 14.29 -8.61
C ARG A 9 0.66 13.88 -7.19
N GLN A 10 -0.49 14.32 -6.68
CA GLN A 10 -0.95 13.93 -5.34
C GLN A 10 -1.09 12.40 -5.30
N ARG A 11 -0.18 11.73 -4.59
CA ARG A 11 -0.27 10.29 -4.35
C ARG A 11 -1.56 10.05 -3.56
N LYS A 12 -2.52 9.33 -4.16
CA LYS A 12 -3.78 8.97 -3.49
C LYS A 12 -3.58 8.00 -2.31
N THR A 13 -2.39 7.42 -2.20
CA THR A 13 -2.05 6.41 -1.22
C THR A 13 -0.76 6.78 -0.51
N SER A 14 -0.73 6.62 0.81
CA SER A 14 0.48 6.84 1.61
C SER A 14 1.47 5.69 1.41
N LEU A 15 2.76 6.01 1.31
CA LEU A 15 3.83 5.01 1.20
C LEU A 15 3.86 4.08 2.43
N ARG A 16 3.48 4.61 3.60
CA ARG A 16 3.39 3.85 4.84
C ARG A 16 2.33 2.75 4.74
N SER A 17 1.19 3.02 4.11
CA SER A 17 0.17 1.99 3.86
C SER A 17 0.66 0.91 2.92
N VAL A 18 1.49 1.25 1.93
CA VAL A 18 2.13 0.26 1.02
C VAL A 18 3.11 -0.63 1.79
N VAL A 19 3.99 -0.04 2.60
CA VAL A 19 4.96 -0.82 3.41
C VAL A 19 4.24 -1.71 4.44
N ASN A 20 3.16 -1.21 5.05
CA ASN A 20 2.35 -2.01 5.98
C ASN A 20 1.65 -3.17 5.27
N ALA A 21 1.18 -2.96 4.04
CA ALA A 21 0.62 -4.03 3.20
C ALA A 21 1.66 -5.12 2.92
N ILE A 22 2.89 -4.75 2.55
CA ILE A 22 4.00 -5.70 2.30
C ILE A 22 4.33 -6.51 3.56
N ARG A 23 4.42 -5.85 4.73
CA ARG A 23 4.68 -6.54 6.00
C ARG A 23 3.57 -7.52 6.37
N TRP A 24 2.31 -7.12 6.19
CA TRP A 24 1.18 -8.01 6.41
C TRP A 24 1.27 -9.24 5.50
N LEU A 25 1.58 -9.03 4.23
CA LEU A 25 1.75 -10.11 3.26
C LEU A 25 2.86 -11.08 3.63
N ALA A 26 4.02 -10.55 4.05
CA ALA A 26 5.15 -11.35 4.54
C ALA A 26 4.80 -12.13 5.83
N GLN A 27 3.99 -11.54 6.71
CA GLN A 27 3.58 -12.17 7.97
C GLN A 27 2.51 -13.25 7.77
N THR A 28 1.55 -13.04 6.87
CA THR A 28 0.43 -13.95 6.62
C THR A 28 0.78 -15.03 5.59
N GLY A 29 1.74 -14.78 4.70
CA GLY A 29 2.08 -15.70 3.59
C GLY A 29 0.99 -15.77 2.52
N SER A 30 -0.01 -14.89 2.56
CA SER A 30 -1.11 -14.83 1.60
C SER A 30 -0.63 -14.43 0.21
N GLN A 31 -1.31 -14.89 -0.83
CA GLN A 31 -1.00 -14.48 -2.20
C GLN A 31 -1.20 -12.97 -2.37
N TRP A 32 -0.35 -12.33 -3.19
CA TRP A 32 -0.35 -10.87 -3.42
C TRP A 32 -1.70 -10.30 -3.90
N ARG A 33 -2.50 -11.13 -4.58
CA ARG A 33 -3.84 -10.78 -5.09
C ARG A 33 -4.92 -10.84 -4.00
N ASN A 34 -4.64 -11.53 -2.90
CA ASN A 34 -5.52 -11.65 -1.74
C ASN A 34 -5.14 -10.65 -0.64
N LEU A 35 -4.70 -9.45 -1.06
CA LEU A 35 -4.40 -8.37 -0.13
C LEU A 35 -5.70 -7.94 0.55
N SER A 36 -5.68 -7.89 1.89
CA SER A 36 -6.85 -7.49 2.69
C SER A 36 -7.34 -6.09 2.27
N THR A 37 -8.66 -5.92 2.23
CA THR A 37 -9.35 -4.65 1.86
C THR A 37 -9.02 -3.48 2.79
N HIS A 38 -8.37 -3.74 3.93
CA HIS A 38 -7.79 -2.71 4.80
C HIS A 38 -6.58 -1.99 4.20
N PHE A 39 -5.95 -2.56 3.18
CA PHE A 39 -4.81 -1.96 2.49
C PHE A 39 -5.25 -1.35 1.15
N PRO A 40 -4.49 -0.37 0.63
CA PRO A 40 -4.70 0.12 -0.74
C PRO A 40 -4.66 -1.05 -1.73
N ALA A 41 -5.34 -0.91 -2.86
CA ALA A 41 -5.43 -1.94 -3.89
C ALA A 41 -4.06 -2.59 -4.16
N TRP A 42 -4.03 -3.91 -4.34
CA TRP A 42 -2.80 -4.66 -4.59
C TRP A 42 -2.00 -4.11 -5.80
N GLN A 43 -2.69 -3.48 -6.75
CA GLN A 43 -2.14 -2.75 -7.90
C GLN A 43 -1.28 -1.54 -7.50
N THR A 44 -1.49 -0.97 -6.33
CA THR A 44 -0.68 0.14 -5.79
C THR A 44 0.59 -0.35 -5.11
N VAL A 45 0.58 -1.59 -4.62
CA VAL A 45 1.75 -2.24 -4.02
C VAL A 45 2.67 -2.83 -5.11
N TYR A 46 2.12 -3.09 -6.29
CA TYR A 46 2.83 -3.54 -7.47
C TYR A 46 2.94 -2.40 -8.50
N TYR A 47 4.07 -1.69 -8.52
CA TYR A 47 4.41 -0.73 -9.56
C TYR A 47 5.70 -1.14 -10.25
#